data_AF-A0A956VH88-F1
#
_entry.id   AF-A0A956VH88-F1
#
_cell.length_a   1.000
_cell.length_b   1.000
_cell.length_c   1.000
_cell.angle_alpha   90.00
_cell.angle_beta   90.00
_cell.angle_gamma   90.00
#
_symmetry.space_group_name_H-M   'P 1'
#
loop_
_entity.id
_entity.type
_entity.pdbx_description
1 polymer ?
#
loop_
_entity_poly.entity_id
_entity_poly.type
_entity_poly.pdbx_seq_one_letter_code
_entity_poly.pdbx_strand_id
1 'polypeptide(L)'
;MDTPPKFKGFPTRENCDPNNPYQAFLWMLVAFPYQTGAQLVMPVDYLQLISKRLWDCGARPTAEPTVKYRPPTGSEPNWMTAPGRWVDVNVPDPQPNPVRQALKGLTMQQRAELLAELQGDDA
;
A
#
# COMPACT_ATOMS: atom_id res chain seq x y z
N MET A 1 21.00 14.72 15.35
CA MET A 1 19.75 14.56 14.59
C MET A 1 18.79 13.79 15.48
N ASP A 2 17.59 14.32 15.72
CA ASP A 2 16.59 13.62 16.51
C ASP A 2 16.18 12.32 15.80
N THR A 3 16.17 11.22 16.55
CA THR A 3 15.72 9.93 16.02
C THR A 3 14.20 9.99 15.85
N PRO A 4 13.67 9.67 14.66
CA PRO A 4 12.23 9.67 14.45
C PRO A 4 11.56 8.56 15.28
N PRO A 5 10.30 8.75 15.70
CA PRO A 5 9.57 7.71 16.42
C PRO A 5 9.42 6.45 15.55
N LYS A 6 9.38 5.27 16.15
CA LYS A 6 9.16 4.03 15.39
C LYS A 6 7.77 4.04 14.76
N PHE A 7 7.71 3.91 13.44
CA PHE A 7 6.47 3.75 12.69
C PHE A 7 6.16 2.27 12.46
N LYS A 8 4.89 1.88 12.58
CA LYS A 8 4.46 0.47 12.44
C LYS A 8 3.75 0.26 11.11
N GLY A 9 4.30 -0.64 10.29
CA GLY A 9 3.70 -1.03 9.02
C GLY A 9 4.02 -0.08 7.87
N PHE A 10 3.28 -0.24 6.77
CA PHE A 10 3.44 0.57 5.57
C PHE A 10 2.69 1.91 5.73
N PRO A 11 3.30 3.06 5.43
CA PRO A 11 2.63 4.36 5.55
C PRO A 11 1.46 4.49 4.56
N THR A 12 0.26 4.72 5.08
CA THR A 12 -0.94 5.05 4.31
C THR A 12 -1.57 6.32 4.89
N ARG A 13 -2.51 6.92 4.17
CA ARG A 13 -3.19 8.13 4.63
C ARG A 13 -3.92 7.90 5.95
N GLU A 14 -4.48 6.70 6.15
CA GLU A 14 -5.33 6.35 7.28
C GLU A 14 -4.56 6.08 8.56
N ASN A 15 -3.27 5.74 8.46
CA ASN A 15 -2.43 5.40 9.61
C ASN A 15 -1.37 6.46 9.94
N CYS A 16 -1.29 7.54 9.16
CA CYS A 16 -0.39 8.66 9.40
C CYS A 16 -1.13 9.82 10.08
N ASP A 17 -0.60 10.32 11.19
CA ASP A 17 -1.15 11.48 11.87
C ASP A 17 -0.79 12.79 11.13
N PRO A 18 -1.77 13.55 10.59
CA PRO A 18 -1.52 14.80 9.88
C PRO A 18 -0.95 15.92 10.76
N ASN A 19 -1.10 15.81 12.09
CA ASN A 19 -0.61 16.80 13.05
C ASN A 19 0.79 16.45 13.60
N ASN A 20 1.30 15.26 13.29
CA ASN A 20 2.64 14.85 13.69
C ASN A 20 3.65 15.23 12.59
N PRO A 21 4.66 16.07 12.86
CA PRO A 21 5.66 16.48 11.88
C PRO A 21 6.36 15.33 11.15
N TYR A 22 6.57 14.19 11.83
CA TYR A 22 7.23 13.02 11.25
C TYR A 22 6.32 12.17 10.36
N GLN A 23 4.99 12.33 10.47
CA GLN A 23 4.00 11.50 9.76
C GLN A 23 3.15 12.29 8.77
N ALA A 24 3.02 13.60 8.93
CA ALA A 24 2.13 14.47 8.17
C ALA A 24 2.25 14.28 6.64
N PHE A 25 3.46 14.06 6.14
CA PHE A 25 3.76 13.85 4.73
C PHE A 25 4.22 12.42 4.42
N LEU A 26 4.34 11.55 5.42
CA LEU A 26 5.01 10.25 5.27
C LEU A 26 4.32 9.35 4.23
N TRP A 27 2.98 9.30 4.24
CA TRP A 27 2.19 8.55 3.27
C TRP A 27 2.27 9.10 1.85
N MET A 28 2.69 10.35 1.65
CA MET A 28 2.88 10.96 0.33
C MET A 28 4.25 10.61 -0.28
N LEU A 29 5.15 10.03 0.52
CA LEU A 29 6.52 9.69 0.12
C LEU A 29 6.66 8.21 -0.28
N VAL A 30 5.55 7.56 -0.61
CA VAL A 30 5.51 6.17 -1.07
C VAL A 30 5.20 6.10 -2.56
N ALA A 31 5.73 5.07 -3.24
CA ALA A 31 5.52 4.81 -4.66
C ALA A 31 5.68 6.06 -5.56
N PHE A 32 6.89 6.62 -5.59
CA PHE A 32 7.18 7.81 -6.37
C PHE A 32 6.93 7.60 -7.87
N PRO A 33 6.64 8.67 -8.63
CA PRO A 33 6.53 8.61 -10.07
C PRO A 33 7.79 7.97 -10.68
N TYR A 34 7.60 7.05 -11.63
CA TYR A 34 8.65 6.29 -12.32
C TYR A 34 9.46 5.32 -11.44
N GLN A 35 9.06 5.10 -10.20
CA GLN A 35 9.65 4.06 -9.36
C GLN A 35 9.30 2.68 -9.93
N THR A 36 10.30 1.80 -10.00
CA THR A 36 10.12 0.39 -10.39
C THR A 36 10.61 -0.48 -9.23
N GLY A 37 9.86 -1.53 -8.87
CA GLY A 37 10.21 -2.42 -7.77
C GLY A 37 9.58 -2.04 -6.44
N ALA A 38 10.42 -1.74 -5.45
CA ALA A 38 10.01 -1.55 -4.06
C ALA A 38 8.99 -0.40 -3.92
N GLN A 39 8.11 -0.46 -2.91
CA GLN A 39 7.11 0.58 -2.63
C GLN A 39 7.71 1.80 -1.91
N LEU A 40 8.88 1.64 -1.29
CA LEU A 40 9.62 2.67 -0.57
C LEU A 40 11.03 2.80 -1.17
N VAL A 41 11.44 4.03 -1.52
CA VAL A 41 12.81 4.29 -2.02
C VAL A 41 13.84 4.28 -0.90
N MET A 42 13.41 4.66 0.31
CA MET A 42 14.26 4.77 1.50
C MET A 42 13.56 4.09 2.68
N PRO A 43 14.30 3.72 3.74
CA PRO A 43 13.69 3.25 4.98
C PRO A 43 12.71 4.27 5.56
N VAL A 44 11.68 3.78 6.24
CA VAL A 44 10.62 4.63 6.81
C VAL A 44 11.18 5.71 7.73
N ASP A 45 12.16 5.39 8.57
CA ASP A 45 12.81 6.35 9.47
C ASP A 45 13.43 7.53 8.71
N TYR A 46 14.00 7.29 7.53
CA TYR A 46 14.55 8.37 6.71
C TYR A 46 13.43 9.24 6.11
N LEU A 47 12.34 8.62 5.66
CA LEU A 47 11.18 9.35 5.12
C LEU A 47 10.48 10.19 6.21
N GLN A 48 10.49 9.74 7.46
CA GLN A 48 10.02 10.53 8.60
C GLN A 48 10.85 11.80 8.80
N LEU A 49 12.17 11.75 8.59
CA LEU A 49 13.03 12.93 8.62
C LEU A 49 12.73 13.89 7.47
N ILE A 50 12.40 13.38 6.28
CA ILE A 50 11.95 14.22 5.15
C ILE A 50 10.62 14.91 5.50
N SER A 51 9.66 14.19 6.07
CA SER A 51 8.39 14.77 6.53
C SER A 51 8.64 15.89 7.55
N LYS A 52 9.51 15.64 8.54
CA LYS A 52 9.89 16.66 9.54
C LYS A 52 10.51 17.89 8.88
N ARG A 53 11.38 17.70 7.88
CA ARG A 53 11.98 18.81 7.13
C ARG A 53 10.91 19.64 6.39
N LEU A 54 9.95 18.99 5.73
CA LEU A 54 8.84 19.69 5.06
C LEU A 54 8.01 20.51 6.07
N TRP A 55 7.74 19.92 7.23
CA TRP A 55 7.04 20.61 8.32
C TRP A 55 7.80 21.83 8.84
N ASP A 56 9.11 21.71 9.04
CA ASP A 56 9.98 22.79 9.49
C ASP A 56 10.12 23.91 8.47
N CYS A 57 10.04 23.58 7.17
CA CYS A 57 9.91 24.56 6.09
C CYS A 57 8.53 25.24 6.03
N GLY A 58 7.58 24.86 6.90
CA GLY A 58 6.26 25.48 7.02
C GLY A 58 5.13 24.77 6.26
N ALA A 59 5.37 23.62 5.62
CA ALA A 59 4.31 22.89 4.92
C ALA A 59 3.29 22.30 5.91
N ARG A 60 2.00 22.31 5.56
CA ARG A 60 0.92 21.65 6.32
C ARG A 60 -0.08 20.98 5.36
N PRO A 61 -0.53 19.74 5.62
CA PRO A 61 -1.58 19.11 4.84
C PRO A 61 -2.95 19.67 5.27
N THR A 62 -3.38 20.77 4.64
CA THR A 62 -4.64 21.46 4.99
C THR A 62 -5.80 21.13 4.05
N ALA A 63 -5.50 20.66 2.85
CA ALA A 63 -6.48 20.31 1.83
C ALA A 63 -6.77 18.81 1.82
N GLU A 64 -8.01 18.46 1.47
CA GLU A 64 -8.36 17.09 1.13
C GLU A 64 -7.64 16.67 -0.15
N PRO A 65 -7.14 15.43 -0.23
CA PRO A 65 -6.36 14.96 -1.36
C PRO A 65 -7.28 14.64 -2.52
N THR A 66 -6.81 14.92 -3.72
CA THR A 66 -7.48 14.53 -4.96
C THR A 66 -7.07 13.12 -5.42
N VAL A 67 -6.00 12.57 -4.84
CA VAL A 67 -5.45 11.26 -5.18
C VAL A 67 -5.27 10.39 -3.93
N LYS A 68 -5.37 9.07 -4.12
CA LYS A 68 -5.09 8.06 -3.09
C LYS A 68 -4.07 7.05 -3.59
N TYR A 69 -3.28 6.51 -2.66
CA TYR A 69 -2.38 5.41 -2.92
C TYR A 69 -3.17 4.11 -3.03
N ARG A 70 -2.90 3.34 -4.09
CA ARG A 70 -3.44 2.00 -4.29
C ARG A 70 -2.30 1.00 -4.29
N PRO A 71 -2.30 0.02 -3.37
CA PRO A 71 -1.30 -1.05 -3.38
C PRO A 71 -1.48 -1.94 -4.62
N PRO A 72 -0.41 -2.61 -5.08
CA PRO A 72 -0.50 -3.57 -6.18
C PRO A 72 -1.51 -4.66 -5.87
N THR A 73 -2.39 -4.94 -6.81
CA THR A 73 -3.24 -6.14 -6.74
C THR A 73 -2.54 -7.30 -7.40
N GLY A 74 -2.66 -8.51 -6.82
CA GLY A 74 -2.05 -9.73 -7.38
C GLY A 74 -2.56 -10.17 -8.76
N SER A 75 -3.47 -9.40 -9.37
CA SER A 75 -3.99 -9.56 -10.73
C SER A 75 -3.26 -8.70 -11.76
N GLU A 76 -2.37 -7.80 -11.36
CA GLU A 76 -1.61 -6.94 -12.28
C GLU A 76 -0.35 -7.66 -12.82
N PRO A 77 0.00 -7.50 -14.11
CA PRO A 77 1.29 -7.95 -14.63
C PRO A 77 2.42 -7.34 -13.78
N ASN A 78 3.38 -8.16 -13.33
CA ASN A 78 4.47 -7.76 -12.45
C ASN A 78 4.05 -7.25 -11.05
N TRP A 79 2.91 -7.69 -10.51
CA TRP A 79 2.45 -7.29 -9.16
C TRP A 79 3.49 -7.47 -8.04
N MET A 80 4.44 -8.42 -8.20
CA MET A 80 5.54 -8.63 -7.25
C MET A 80 6.57 -7.50 -7.24
N THR A 81 6.68 -6.74 -8.33
CA THR A 81 7.64 -5.63 -8.51
C THR A 81 6.96 -4.29 -8.77
N ALA A 82 5.64 -4.23 -8.68
CA ALA A 82 4.91 -2.98 -8.77
C ALA A 82 4.97 -2.24 -7.42
N PRO A 83 5.30 -0.95 -7.38
CA PRO A 83 5.31 -0.16 -6.15
C PRO A 83 3.90 0.29 -5.70
N GLY A 84 2.87 -0.02 -6.48
CA GLY A 84 1.52 0.54 -6.35
C GLY A 84 1.37 1.78 -7.23
N ARG A 85 0.17 2.36 -7.24
CA ARG A 85 -0.16 3.51 -8.08
C ARG A 85 -0.95 4.57 -7.33
N TRP A 86 -0.71 5.81 -7.69
CA TRP A 86 -1.54 6.94 -7.30
C TRP A 86 -2.71 7.06 -8.28
N VAL A 87 -3.94 6.99 -7.76
CA VAL A 87 -5.17 7.10 -8.55
C VAL A 87 -6.02 8.23 -8.00
N ASP A 88 -6.95 8.74 -8.81
CA ASP A 88 -7.95 9.71 -8.34
C ASP A 88 -8.74 9.10 -7.15
N VAL A 89 -9.05 9.94 -6.16
CA VAL A 89 -9.72 9.54 -4.92
C VAL A 89 -11.07 8.86 -5.18
N ASN A 90 -11.74 9.22 -6.26
CA ASN A 90 -13.05 8.69 -6.64
C ASN A 90 -12.97 7.33 -7.34
N VAL A 91 -11.79 6.87 -7.76
CA VAL A 91 -11.66 5.57 -8.41
C VAL A 91 -11.97 4.47 -7.38
N PRO A 92 -13.00 3.62 -7.63
CA PRO A 92 -13.33 2.54 -6.72
C PRO A 92 -12.14 1.62 -6.49
N ASP A 93 -11.99 1.12 -5.27
CA ASP A 93 -10.97 0.13 -5.00
C ASP A 93 -11.36 -1.20 -5.67
N PRO A 94 -10.38 -1.91 -6.28
CA PRO A 94 -10.65 -3.16 -6.97
C PRO A 94 -11.29 -4.16 -6.00
N GLN A 95 -12.43 -4.71 -6.39
CA GLN A 95 -13.09 -5.72 -5.58
C GLN A 95 -12.15 -6.91 -5.41
N PRO A 96 -12.05 -7.48 -4.19
CA PRO A 96 -11.28 -8.69 -3.97
C PRO A 96 -11.75 -9.77 -4.95
N ASN A 97 -10.82 -10.52 -5.55
CA ASN A 97 -11.19 -11.62 -6.44
C ASN A 97 -12.16 -12.56 -5.68
N PRO A 98 -13.40 -12.76 -6.15
CA PRO A 98 -14.42 -13.55 -5.45
C PRO A 98 -13.94 -14.99 -5.20
N VAL A 99 -13.13 -15.54 -6.10
CA VAL A 99 -12.48 -16.85 -5.92
C VAL A 99 -11.52 -16.83 -4.74
N ARG A 100 -10.68 -15.78 -4.60
CA ARG A 100 -9.79 -15.66 -3.43
C ARG A 100 -10.57 -15.50 -2.12
N GLN A 101 -11.71 -14.80 -2.14
CA GLN A 101 -12.57 -14.69 -0.97
C GLN A 101 -13.18 -16.04 -0.58
N ALA A 102 -13.69 -16.80 -1.55
CA ALA A 102 -14.20 -18.15 -1.32
C ALA A 102 -13.10 -19.06 -0.74
N LEU A 103 -11.89 -19.01 -1.30
CA LEU A 103 -10.75 -19.81 -0.82
C LEU A 103 -10.35 -19.51 0.64
N LYS A 104 -10.51 -18.27 1.12
CA LYS A 104 -10.18 -17.91 2.52
C LYS A 104 -11.06 -18.64 3.54
N GLY A 105 -12.28 -19.02 3.16
CA GLY A 105 -13.20 -19.78 4.02
C GLY A 105 -12.93 -21.29 4.05
N LEU A 106 -12.11 -21.80 3.14
CA LEU A 106 -11.84 -23.23 3.02
C LEU A 106 -10.68 -23.69 3.91
N THR A 107 -10.83 -24.86 4.51
CA THR A 107 -9.73 -25.57 5.17
C THR A 107 -8.73 -26.10 4.15
N MET A 108 -7.52 -26.48 4.60
CA MET A 108 -6.50 -27.07 3.71
C MET A 108 -7.00 -28.35 3.02
N GLN A 109 -7.84 -29.14 3.70
CA GLN A 109 -8.40 -30.37 3.14
C GLN A 109 -9.42 -30.07 2.03
N GLN A 110 -10.32 -29.11 2.25
CA GLN A 110 -11.28 -28.66 1.23
C GLN A 110 -10.61 -28.02 0.01
N ARG A 111 -9.47 -27.34 0.21
CA ARG A 111 -8.67 -26.79 -0.90
C ARG A 111 -8.01 -27.90 -1.73
N ALA A 112 -7.57 -28.98 -1.10
CA ALA A 112 -6.98 -30.12 -1.79
C ALA A 112 -8.03 -30.89 -2.61
N GLU A 113 -9.23 -31.09 -2.06
CA GLU A 113 -10.36 -31.69 -2.76
C GLU A 113 -10.79 -30.84 -3.96
N LEU A 114 -10.99 -29.53 -3.78
CA LEU A 114 -11.31 -28.60 -4.86
C LEU A 114 -10.26 -28.61 -5.98
N LEU A 115 -8.98 -28.70 -5.63
CA LEU A 115 -7.90 -28.77 -6.61
C LEU A 115 -7.95 -30.09 -7.41
N ALA A 116 -8.23 -31.21 -6.75
CA ALA A 116 -8.35 -32.51 -7.40
C ALA A 116 -9.53 -32.55 -8.38
N GLU A 117 -10.66 -31.93 -8.01
CA GLU A 117 -11.86 -31.85 -8.86
C GLU A 117 -11.62 -30.96 -10.09
N LEU A 118 -11.01 -29.79 -9.91
CA LEU A 118 -10.64 -28.89 -11.02
C LEU A 118 -9.60 -29.49 -11.98
N GLN A 119 -8.71 -30.35 -11.49
CA GLN A 119 -7.74 -31.08 -12.32
C GLN A 119 -8.34 -32.32 -13.00
N GLY A 120 -9.46 -32.83 -12.49
CA GLY A 120 -10.18 -33.97 -13.05
C GLY A 120 -11.15 -33.61 -14.18
N ASP A 121 -11.63 -32.38 -14.23
CA ASP A 121 -12.57 -31.86 -15.24
C ASP A 121 -11.93 -31.44 -16.59
N ASP A 122 -10.60 -31.63 -16.74
CA ASP A 122 -9.84 -31.37 -17.98
C ASP A 122 -9.61 -32.65 -18.84
N ALA A 123 -10.46 -33.69 -18.70
CA ALA A 123 -10.40 -34.95 -19.48
C ALA A 123 -11.63 -35.20 -20.35
#